data_AF-A0A7D5K1E3-F1
#
_entry.id   AF-A0A7D5K1E3-F1
#
_cell.length_a   1.000
_cell.length_b   1.000
_cell.length_c   1.000
_cell.angle_alpha   90.00
_cell.angle_beta   90.00
_cell.angle_gamma   90.00
#
_symmetry.space_group_name_H-M   'P 1'
#
loop_
_entity.id
_entity.type
_entity.pdbx_description
1 polymer ?
#
loop_
_entity_poly.entity_id
_entity_poly.type
_entity_poly.pdbx_seq_one_letter_code
_entity_poly.pdbx_strand_id
1 'polypeptide(L)'
;MADTTRTDGGVALTTRDVQSRSYDVLEGLLLGIPVLFLLVSAGMAVLSLAEVELAYGVAAVWLLSIPLGLLLAVAVPVLLYFDAKELGEHELDWTPNPGLYVVLGFLFSGLTVLHYLYKRQEVVRDDAGDGRWWLLAVGGLVVPVVVGALASATSTFGLFPLATGFALLLPVGVYKDAEYVRESDAGWDPNPTMQFTLAYVSVVTVLFSLPYLGYYLYKRYTSVGLP
;
A
#
# COMPACT_ATOMS: atom_id res chain seq x y z
N MET A 1 -27.31 21.47 -26.87
CA MET A 1 -26.91 20.22 -27.55
C MET A 1 -25.67 19.72 -26.82
N ALA A 2 -25.68 18.70 -25.99
CA ALA A 2 -26.72 17.81 -25.51
C ALA A 2 -26.58 17.68 -23.99
N ASP A 3 -27.74 17.59 -23.34
CA ASP A 3 -27.92 17.13 -21.97
C ASP A 3 -27.86 15.59 -21.94
N THR A 4 -27.76 15.05 -20.72
CA THR A 4 -27.93 13.66 -20.25
C THR A 4 -26.65 12.85 -20.02
N THR A 5 -26.21 12.76 -18.76
CA THR A 5 -26.32 11.55 -17.90
C THR A 5 -25.45 11.64 -16.64
N ARG A 6 -26.05 11.98 -15.49
CA ARG A 6 -26.14 11.07 -14.32
C ARG A 6 -27.05 11.70 -13.26
N THR A 7 -28.23 11.09 -13.11
CA THR A 7 -29.19 11.28 -12.03
C THR A 7 -28.70 10.57 -10.76
N ASP A 8 -29.16 11.09 -9.63
CA ASP A 8 -29.06 10.59 -8.25
C ASP A 8 -27.78 10.97 -7.49
N GLY A 9 -27.78 12.24 -7.04
CA GLY A 9 -26.82 12.82 -6.12
C GLY A 9 -26.95 12.27 -4.70
N GLY A 10 -26.54 11.01 -4.51
CA GLY A 10 -26.02 10.56 -3.23
C GLY A 10 -24.64 11.19 -3.04
N VAL A 11 -24.44 11.96 -1.97
CA VAL A 11 -23.11 12.41 -1.56
C VAL A 11 -22.26 11.15 -1.38
N ALA A 12 -21.13 11.05 -2.10
CA ALA A 12 -20.22 9.91 -1.95
C ALA A 12 -19.79 9.83 -0.48
N LEU A 13 -20.08 8.70 0.18
CA LEU A 13 -19.74 8.51 1.58
C LEU A 13 -18.23 8.52 1.74
N THR A 14 -17.77 9.26 2.73
CA THR A 14 -16.36 9.37 3.08
C THR A 14 -16.05 8.57 4.33
N THR A 15 -14.76 8.35 4.61
CA THR A 15 -14.30 7.79 5.90
C THR A 15 -14.76 8.59 7.11
N ARG A 16 -15.13 9.87 6.96
CA ARG A 16 -15.75 10.66 8.04
C ARG A 16 -17.17 10.23 8.37
N ASP A 17 -17.90 9.76 7.37
CA ASP A 17 -19.30 9.33 7.48
C ASP A 17 -19.39 7.88 7.98
N VAL A 18 -18.41 7.03 7.63
CA VAL A 18 -18.32 5.63 8.04
C VAL A 18 -16.96 5.38 8.70
N GLN A 19 -16.86 5.82 9.96
CA GLN A 19 -15.65 5.67 10.76
C GLN A 19 -15.52 4.25 11.29
N SER A 20 -14.44 3.56 10.91
CA SER A 20 -14.14 2.23 11.42
C SER A 20 -12.68 2.12 11.82
N ARG A 21 -12.44 1.89 13.11
CA ARG A 21 -11.08 1.62 13.62
C ARG A 21 -10.47 0.38 12.99
N SER A 22 -11.31 -0.60 12.62
CA SER A 22 -10.84 -1.82 11.98
C SER A 22 -10.31 -1.54 10.58
N TYR A 23 -10.94 -0.61 9.85
CA TYR A 23 -10.41 -0.12 8.59
C TYR A 23 -9.06 0.57 8.77
N ASP A 24 -8.94 1.53 9.70
CA ASP A 24 -7.70 2.27 9.93
C ASP A 24 -6.53 1.33 10.25
N VAL A 25 -6.80 0.26 11.00
CA VAL A 25 -5.78 -0.77 11.30
C VAL A 25 -5.46 -1.61 10.07
N LEU A 26 -6.44 -2.00 9.24
CA LEU A 26 -6.18 -2.76 8.01
C LEU A 26 -5.36 -1.95 7.00
N GLU A 27 -5.70 -0.68 6.83
CA GLU A 27 -4.93 0.26 6.01
C GLU A 27 -3.51 0.43 6.59
N GLY A 28 -3.41 0.65 7.90
CA GLY A 28 -2.13 0.74 8.60
C GLY A 28 -1.28 -0.53 8.45
N LEU A 29 -1.88 -1.72 8.41
CA LEU A 29 -1.19 -2.97 8.14
C LEU A 29 -0.69 -3.04 6.69
N LEU A 30 -1.52 -2.65 5.73
CA LEU A 30 -1.15 -2.62 4.31
C LEU A 30 0.08 -1.72 4.07
N LEU A 31 0.06 -0.52 4.64
CA LEU A 31 1.13 0.48 4.49
C LEU A 31 2.31 0.22 5.42
N GLY A 32 2.07 -0.39 6.57
CA GLY A 32 3.07 -0.69 7.59
C GLY A 32 4.02 -1.82 7.19
N ILE A 33 3.59 -2.78 6.39
CA ILE A 33 4.45 -3.89 5.92
C ILE A 33 5.65 -3.37 5.11
N PRO A 34 5.49 -2.53 4.08
CA PRO A 34 6.61 -1.86 3.41
C PRO A 34 7.59 -1.14 4.35
N VAL A 35 7.05 -0.39 5.32
CA VAL A 35 7.87 0.38 6.28
C VAL A 35 8.65 -0.55 7.20
N LEU A 36 8.01 -1.60 7.71
CA LEU A 36 8.67 -2.64 8.51
C LEU A 36 9.79 -3.31 7.71
N PHE A 37 9.55 -3.61 6.43
CA PHE A 37 10.55 -4.20 5.56
C PHE A 37 11.74 -3.26 5.34
N LEU A 38 11.51 -1.95 5.18
CA LEU A 38 12.58 -0.95 5.14
C LEU A 38 13.40 -0.94 6.43
N LEU A 39 12.75 -0.96 7.60
CA LEU A 39 13.44 -0.97 8.90
C LEU A 39 14.30 -2.22 9.07
N VAL A 40 13.77 -3.39 8.75
CA VAL A 40 14.51 -4.66 8.77
C VAL A 40 15.68 -4.61 7.79
N SER A 41 15.45 -4.11 6.58
CA SER A 41 16.48 -3.94 5.55
C SER A 41 17.62 -3.02 5.99
N ALA A 42 17.29 -1.92 6.66
CA ALA A 42 18.27 -1.01 7.23
C ALA A 42 19.09 -1.68 8.34
N GLY A 43 18.43 -2.43 9.25
CA GLY A 43 19.11 -3.23 10.27
C GLY A 43 20.07 -4.25 9.67
N MET A 44 19.64 -4.97 8.64
CA MET A 44 20.48 -5.93 7.91
C MET A 44 21.70 -5.27 7.25
N ALA A 45 21.52 -4.08 6.68
CA ALA A 45 22.63 -3.33 6.09
C ALA A 45 23.66 -2.90 7.15
N VAL A 46 23.20 -2.41 8.30
CA VAL A 46 24.08 -2.05 9.43
C VAL A 46 24.84 -3.26 9.95
N LEU A 47 24.17 -4.40 10.16
CA LEU A 47 24.81 -5.64 10.60
C LEU A 47 25.85 -6.14 9.61
N SER A 48 25.56 -6.03 8.30
CA SER A 48 26.50 -6.43 7.27
C SER A 48 27.74 -5.53 7.23
N LEU A 49 27.59 -4.22 7.47
CA LEU A 49 28.72 -3.29 7.58
C LEU A 49 29.56 -3.53 8.83
N ALA A 50 28.96 -4.09 9.88
CA ALA A 50 29.64 -4.48 11.11
C ALA A 50 30.26 -5.89 11.05
N GLU A 51 30.32 -6.51 9.87
CA GLU A 51 30.87 -7.85 9.63
C GLU A 51 30.21 -8.96 10.47
N VAL A 52 28.97 -8.74 10.92
CA VAL A 52 28.17 -9.79 11.58
C VAL A 52 27.72 -10.77 10.51
N GLU A 53 27.88 -12.08 10.75
CA GLU A 53 27.42 -13.09 9.79
C GLU A 53 25.93 -12.91 9.49
N LEU A 54 25.64 -12.65 8.22
CA LEU A 54 24.29 -12.39 7.71
C LEU A 54 23.30 -13.52 8.07
N ALA A 55 23.80 -14.74 8.27
CA ALA A 55 23.03 -15.90 8.70
C ALA A 55 22.33 -15.67 10.06
N TYR A 56 22.98 -15.03 11.03
CA TYR A 56 22.37 -14.72 12.32
C TYR A 56 21.26 -13.67 12.19
N GLY A 57 21.48 -12.64 11.36
CA GLY A 57 20.46 -11.63 11.07
C GLY A 57 19.22 -12.23 10.41
N VAL A 58 19.42 -13.09 9.40
CA VAL A 58 18.33 -13.82 8.75
C VAL A 58 17.59 -14.72 9.74
N ALA A 59 18.31 -15.50 10.55
CA ALA A 59 17.70 -16.38 11.56
C ALA A 59 16.85 -15.60 12.58
N ALA A 60 17.34 -14.45 13.05
CA ALA A 60 16.59 -13.58 13.96
C ALA A 60 15.29 -13.05 13.33
N VAL A 61 15.34 -12.62 12.07
CA VAL A 61 14.15 -12.17 11.32
C VAL A 61 13.14 -13.32 11.18
N TRP A 62 13.59 -14.53 10.87
CA TRP A 62 12.71 -15.71 10.79
C TRP A 62 12.04 -16.05 12.12
N LEU A 63 12.79 -15.98 13.23
CA LEU A 63 12.23 -16.25 14.55
C LEU A 63 11.18 -15.21 14.97
N LEU A 64 11.36 -13.95 14.57
CA LEU A 64 10.40 -12.88 14.82
C LEU A 64 9.19 -12.92 13.86
N SER A 65 9.35 -13.42 12.64
CA SER A 65 8.27 -13.47 11.65
C SER A 65 7.21 -14.53 11.98
N ILE A 66 7.57 -15.61 12.68
CA ILE A 66 6.63 -16.65 13.10
C ILE A 66 5.55 -16.09 14.06
N PRO A 67 5.88 -15.53 15.24
CA PRO A 67 4.87 -15.00 16.15
C PRO A 67 4.10 -13.83 15.53
N LEU A 68 4.75 -12.98 14.73
CA LEU A 68 4.08 -11.92 14.00
C LEU A 68 3.08 -12.48 12.98
N GLY A 69 3.46 -13.50 12.22
CA GLY A 69 2.60 -14.17 11.25
C GLY A 69 1.40 -14.83 11.91
N LEU A 70 1.60 -15.49 13.05
CA LEU A 70 0.50 -16.06 13.86
C LEU A 70 -0.44 -14.97 14.38
N LEU A 71 0.11 -13.86 14.86
CA LEU A 71 -0.67 -12.71 15.31
C LEU A 71 -1.50 -12.14 14.15
N LEU A 72 -0.90 -11.95 12.97
CA LEU A 72 -1.60 -11.44 11.78
C LEU A 72 -2.64 -12.41 11.25
N ALA A 73 -2.39 -13.73 11.31
CA ALA A 73 -3.34 -14.75 10.89
C ALA A 73 -4.64 -14.74 11.70
N VAL A 74 -4.60 -14.25 12.95
CA VAL A 74 -5.79 -14.05 13.79
C VAL A 74 -6.32 -12.63 13.67
N ALA A 75 -5.44 -11.63 13.71
CA ALA A 75 -5.83 -10.22 13.71
C ALA A 75 -6.56 -9.83 12.41
N VAL A 76 -6.06 -10.24 11.24
CA VAL A 76 -6.65 -9.85 9.95
C VAL A 76 -8.10 -10.32 9.79
N PRO A 77 -8.45 -11.61 10.00
CA PRO A 77 -9.85 -12.05 9.96
C PRO A 77 -10.76 -11.28 10.91
N VAL A 78 -10.26 -11.01 12.13
CA VAL A 78 -11.01 -10.29 13.16
C VAL A 78 -11.27 -8.83 12.75
N LEU A 79 -10.26 -8.15 12.22
CA LEU A 79 -10.40 -6.78 11.71
C LEU A 79 -11.36 -6.73 10.52
N LEU A 80 -11.24 -7.66 9.57
CA LEU A 80 -12.14 -7.75 8.43
C LEU A 80 -13.59 -8.01 8.87
N TYR A 81 -13.81 -8.86 9.88
CA TYR A 81 -15.13 -9.11 10.43
C TYR A 81 -15.79 -7.85 10.98
N PHE A 82 -15.06 -7.13 11.83
CA PHE A 82 -15.59 -5.94 12.49
C PHE A 82 -15.87 -4.82 11.49
N ASP A 83 -14.95 -4.59 10.55
CA ASP A 83 -15.18 -3.59 9.50
C ASP A 83 -16.35 -3.97 8.59
N ALA A 84 -16.44 -5.24 8.17
CA ALA A 84 -17.52 -5.70 7.32
C ALA A 84 -18.88 -5.62 8.01
N LYS A 85 -18.93 -5.88 9.31
CA LYS A 85 -20.15 -5.74 10.10
C LYS A 85 -20.58 -4.27 10.16
N GLU A 86 -19.65 -3.36 10.44
CA GLU A 86 -19.92 -1.91 10.49
C GLU A 86 -20.47 -1.41 9.15
N LEU A 87 -19.80 -1.74 8.03
CA LEU A 87 -20.28 -1.39 6.68
C LEU A 87 -21.66 -1.95 6.35
N GLY A 88 -22.01 -3.11 6.92
CA GLY A 88 -23.32 -3.72 6.74
C GLY A 88 -24.48 -2.98 7.44
N GLU A 89 -24.18 -2.04 8.33
CA GLU A 89 -25.19 -1.18 8.98
C GLU A 89 -25.57 0.03 8.12
N HIS A 90 -24.83 0.29 7.03
CA HIS A 90 -25.08 1.38 6.10
C HIS A 90 -25.71 0.88 4.79
N GLU A 91 -26.58 1.71 4.20
CA GLU A 91 -27.19 1.46 2.89
C GLU A 91 -26.16 1.76 1.78
N LEU A 92 -25.35 0.77 1.43
CA LEU A 92 -24.29 0.85 0.42
C LEU A 92 -24.57 -0.06 -0.78
N ASP A 93 -24.03 0.30 -1.94
CA ASP A 93 -24.10 -0.53 -3.17
C ASP A 93 -23.42 -1.90 -3.03
N TRP A 94 -22.53 -2.04 -2.04
CA TRP A 94 -21.85 -3.29 -1.72
C TRP A 94 -21.94 -3.57 -0.22
N THR A 95 -22.59 -4.68 0.12
CA THR A 95 -22.70 -5.17 1.50
C THR A 95 -21.75 -6.36 1.70
N PRO A 96 -20.63 -6.21 2.43
CA PRO A 96 -19.71 -7.31 2.67
C PRO A 96 -20.36 -8.38 3.57
N ASN A 97 -20.08 -9.66 3.29
CA ASN A 97 -20.46 -10.75 4.18
C ASN A 97 -19.33 -10.96 5.22
N PRO A 98 -19.53 -10.65 6.52
CA PRO A 98 -18.45 -10.73 7.51
C PRO A 98 -17.89 -12.14 7.68
N GLY A 99 -18.75 -13.16 7.64
CA GLY A 99 -18.33 -14.57 7.78
C GLY A 99 -17.44 -15.04 6.63
N LEU A 100 -17.77 -14.64 5.39
CA LEU A 100 -16.94 -14.94 4.23
C LEU A 100 -15.55 -14.28 4.36
N TYR A 101 -15.50 -13.02 4.78
CA TYR A 101 -14.23 -12.31 4.95
C TYR A 101 -13.38 -12.82 6.11
N VAL A 102 -13.98 -13.41 7.15
CA VAL A 102 -13.23 -14.15 8.17
C VAL A 102 -12.54 -15.37 7.56
N VAL A 103 -13.28 -16.21 6.84
CA VAL A 103 -12.75 -17.44 6.25
C VAL A 103 -11.67 -17.12 5.22
N LEU A 104 -11.95 -16.19 4.32
CA LEU A 104 -10.98 -15.76 3.31
C LEU A 104 -9.80 -15.02 3.94
N GLY A 105 -10.01 -14.22 4.98
CA GLY A 105 -8.94 -13.51 5.69
C GLY A 105 -7.99 -14.48 6.39
N PHE A 106 -8.49 -15.63 6.83
CA PHE A 106 -7.67 -16.65 7.47
C PHE A 106 -6.88 -17.45 6.44
N LEU A 107 -7.52 -17.88 5.35
CA LEU A 107 -6.89 -18.71 4.32
C LEU A 107 -5.99 -17.94 3.36
N PHE A 108 -6.37 -16.70 3.05
CA PHE A 108 -5.77 -15.87 2.00
C PHE A 108 -5.56 -14.42 2.46
N SER A 109 -5.13 -14.22 3.71
CA SER A 109 -5.00 -12.93 4.40
C SER A 109 -4.64 -11.74 3.49
N GLY A 110 -3.48 -11.77 2.83
CA GLY A 110 -3.03 -10.66 1.97
C GLY A 110 -3.96 -10.38 0.79
N LEU A 111 -4.37 -11.41 0.04
CA LEU A 111 -5.27 -11.23 -1.12
C LEU A 111 -6.66 -10.75 -0.69
N THR A 112 -7.14 -11.26 0.44
CA THR A 112 -8.44 -10.87 0.99
C THR A 112 -8.44 -9.42 1.45
N VAL A 113 -7.38 -8.96 2.12
CA VAL A 113 -7.24 -7.55 2.51
C VAL A 113 -7.20 -6.65 1.27
N LEU A 114 -6.42 -7.00 0.25
CA LEU A 114 -6.38 -6.22 -0.99
C LEU A 114 -7.74 -6.16 -1.69
N HIS A 115 -8.43 -7.28 -1.84
CA HIS A 115 -9.76 -7.30 -2.45
C HIS A 115 -10.78 -6.49 -1.63
N TYR A 116 -10.75 -6.67 -0.31
CA TYR A 116 -11.66 -5.99 0.60
C TYR A 116 -11.47 -4.47 0.57
N LEU A 117 -10.23 -3.98 0.71
CA LEU A 117 -9.93 -2.55 0.66
C LEU A 117 -10.25 -1.97 -0.72
N TYR A 118 -9.96 -2.71 -1.81
CA TYR A 118 -10.36 -2.32 -3.15
C TYR A 118 -11.87 -2.08 -3.26
N LYS A 119 -12.69 -3.04 -2.79
CA LYS A 119 -14.16 -2.95 -2.81
C LYS A 119 -14.69 -1.87 -1.88
N ARG A 120 -14.15 -1.75 -0.67
CA ARG A 120 -14.52 -0.70 0.28
C ARG A 120 -14.27 0.68 -0.32
N GLN A 121 -13.13 0.87 -0.98
CA GLN A 121 -12.76 2.14 -1.60
C GLN A 121 -13.62 2.52 -2.83
N GLU A 122 -14.37 1.58 -3.42
CA GLU A 122 -15.35 1.89 -4.47
C GLU A 122 -16.63 2.52 -3.90
N VAL A 123 -16.97 2.22 -2.63
CA VAL A 123 -18.22 2.67 -1.98
C VAL A 123 -18.00 3.73 -0.90
N VAL A 124 -16.85 3.72 -0.24
CA VAL A 124 -16.44 4.68 0.81
C VAL A 124 -15.09 5.27 0.42
N ARG A 125 -15.04 6.60 0.23
CA ARG A 125 -13.82 7.30 -0.14
C ARG A 125 -13.00 7.70 1.08
N ASP A 126 -11.68 7.54 0.96
CA ASP A 126 -10.73 8.01 1.96
C ASP A 126 -10.54 9.53 1.87
N ASP A 127 -10.35 10.16 3.02
CA ASP A 127 -9.99 11.57 3.08
C ASP A 127 -8.58 11.79 2.51
N ALA A 128 -8.38 12.81 1.67
CA ALA A 128 -7.08 13.10 1.11
C ALA A 128 -6.08 13.59 2.15
N GLY A 129 -4.88 13.03 2.05
CA GLY A 129 -3.68 13.59 2.66
C GLY A 129 -3.03 14.68 1.80
N ASP A 130 -1.77 14.99 2.11
CA ASP A 130 -0.95 15.98 1.40
C ASP A 130 -0.68 15.58 -0.07
N GLY A 131 -0.77 16.53 -1.02
CA GLY A 131 -0.43 16.32 -2.43
C GLY A 131 1.05 16.08 -2.74
N ARG A 132 1.89 15.87 -1.73
CA ARG A 132 3.34 15.62 -1.85
C ARG A 132 3.74 14.14 -1.81
N TRP A 133 2.81 13.22 -1.60
CA TRP A 133 3.11 11.78 -1.52
C TRP A 133 3.76 11.19 -2.78
N TRP A 134 3.56 11.79 -3.96
CA TRP A 134 4.29 11.41 -5.16
C TRP A 134 5.82 11.52 -5.01
N LEU A 135 6.35 12.41 -4.15
CA LEU A 135 7.78 12.50 -3.86
C LEU A 135 8.28 11.22 -3.19
N LEU A 136 7.47 10.61 -2.32
CA LEU A 136 7.78 9.32 -1.72
C LEU A 136 7.79 8.22 -2.78
N ALA A 137 6.85 8.25 -3.73
CA ALA A 137 6.82 7.30 -4.85
C ALA A 137 8.09 7.39 -5.71
N VAL A 138 8.51 8.61 -6.07
CA VAL A 138 9.75 8.86 -6.82
C VAL A 138 10.98 8.46 -6.02
N GLY A 139 11.04 8.84 -4.74
CA GLY A 139 12.12 8.45 -3.83
C GLY A 139 12.25 6.93 -3.69
N GLY A 140 11.11 6.23 -3.64
CA GLY A 140 11.04 4.78 -3.66
C GLY A 140 11.62 4.15 -4.92
N LEU A 141 11.79 4.87 -6.03
CA LEU A 141 12.49 4.34 -7.21
C LEU A 141 13.94 4.83 -7.32
N VAL A 142 14.19 6.11 -7.02
CA VAL A 142 15.50 6.75 -7.21
C VAL A 142 16.51 6.28 -6.16
N VAL A 143 16.11 6.22 -4.88
CA VAL A 143 17.02 5.86 -3.79
C VAL A 143 17.59 4.43 -3.97
N PRO A 144 16.78 3.40 -4.29
CA PRO A 144 17.32 2.06 -4.56
C PRO A 144 18.36 2.01 -5.68
N VAL A 145 18.18 2.79 -6.75
CA VAL A 145 19.13 2.85 -7.87
C VAL A 145 20.46 3.43 -7.40
N VAL A 146 20.42 4.53 -6.64
CA VAL A 146 21.63 5.18 -6.10
C VAL A 146 22.34 4.27 -5.11
N VAL A 147 21.60 3.68 -4.16
CA VAL A 147 22.16 2.76 -3.15
C VAL A 147 22.73 1.51 -3.82
N GLY A 148 22.04 0.94 -4.81
CA GLY A 148 22.50 -0.23 -5.56
C GLY A 148 23.75 0.05 -6.40
N ALA A 149 23.83 1.22 -7.05
CA ALA A 149 25.01 1.66 -7.78
C ALA A 149 26.22 1.83 -6.85
N LEU A 150 26.01 2.44 -5.67
CA LEU A 150 27.06 2.57 -4.66
C LEU A 150 27.52 1.21 -4.15
N ALA A 151 26.60 0.31 -3.81
CA ALA A 151 26.88 -1.05 -3.35
C ALA A 151 27.76 -1.82 -4.34
N SER A 152 27.47 -1.65 -5.63
CA SER A 152 28.21 -2.28 -6.73
C SER A 152 29.61 -1.67 -6.89
N ALA A 153 29.73 -0.35 -6.78
CA ALA A 153 31.02 0.35 -6.89
C ALA A 153 31.98 0.01 -5.74
N THR A 154 31.46 -0.23 -4.54
CA THR A 154 32.28 -0.54 -3.35
C THR A 154 32.42 -2.03 -3.06
N SER A 155 31.83 -2.89 -3.91
CA SER A 155 31.70 -4.35 -3.65
C SER A 155 31.06 -4.67 -2.29
N THR A 156 30.28 -3.74 -1.74
CA THR A 156 29.63 -3.87 -0.43
C THR A 156 28.23 -4.44 -0.63
N PHE A 157 28.15 -5.76 -0.80
CA PHE A 157 26.86 -6.44 -0.97
C PHE A 157 25.89 -6.22 0.22
N GLY A 158 26.41 -5.80 1.38
CA GLY A 158 25.62 -5.42 2.55
C GLY A 158 24.62 -4.28 2.35
N LEU A 159 24.76 -3.47 1.30
CA LEU A 159 23.84 -2.36 1.02
C LEU A 159 22.63 -2.76 0.16
N PHE A 160 22.63 -3.96 -0.45
CA PHE A 160 21.49 -4.43 -1.25
C PHE A 160 20.17 -4.53 -0.48
N PRO A 161 20.13 -5.07 0.77
CA PRO A 161 18.91 -5.06 1.56
C PRO A 161 18.30 -3.66 1.66
N LEU A 162 19.13 -2.65 1.94
CA LEU A 162 18.69 -1.27 2.07
C LEU A 162 18.05 -0.74 0.77
N ALA A 163 18.64 -1.04 -0.39
CA ALA A 163 18.04 -0.69 -1.68
C ALA A 163 16.65 -1.31 -1.86
N THR A 164 16.48 -2.60 -1.54
CA THR A 164 15.19 -3.28 -1.60
C THR A 164 14.18 -2.69 -0.62
N GLY A 165 14.62 -2.34 0.60
CA GLY A 165 13.78 -1.68 1.60
C GLY A 165 13.22 -0.35 1.11
N PHE A 166 14.07 0.49 0.51
CA PHE A 166 13.62 1.77 -0.07
C PHE A 166 12.67 1.56 -1.25
N ALA A 167 12.84 0.49 -2.03
CA ALA A 167 11.99 0.20 -3.18
C ALA A 167 10.51 0.07 -2.80
N LEU A 168 10.23 -0.45 -1.60
CA LEU A 168 8.88 -0.63 -1.09
C LEU A 168 8.21 0.68 -0.64
N LEU A 169 8.91 1.80 -0.59
CA LEU A 169 8.27 3.10 -0.40
C LEU A 169 7.48 3.56 -1.64
N LEU A 170 7.79 3.00 -2.83
CA LEU A 170 7.06 3.29 -4.06
C LEU A 170 5.56 3.00 -3.93
N PRO A 171 5.11 1.78 -3.58
CA PRO A 171 3.68 1.49 -3.40
C PRO A 171 3.01 2.33 -2.30
N VAL A 172 3.71 2.67 -1.22
CA VAL A 172 3.18 3.54 -0.16
C VAL A 172 2.92 4.96 -0.69
N GLY A 173 3.89 5.55 -1.37
CA GLY A 173 3.76 6.88 -1.97
C GLY A 173 2.66 6.92 -3.03
N VAL A 174 2.56 5.89 -3.87
CA VAL A 174 1.53 5.76 -4.90
C VAL A 174 0.12 5.61 -4.30
N TYR A 175 -0.04 4.83 -3.22
CA TYR A 175 -1.32 4.70 -2.53
C TYR A 175 -1.82 6.04 -2.00
N LYS A 176 -0.97 6.73 -1.24
CA LYS A 176 -1.33 8.01 -0.60
C LYS A 176 -1.51 9.14 -1.63
N ASP A 177 -0.74 9.14 -2.71
CA ASP A 177 -0.95 10.09 -3.81
C ASP A 177 -2.23 9.77 -4.59
N ALA A 178 -2.62 8.50 -4.73
CA ALA A 178 -3.87 8.12 -5.39
C ALA A 178 -5.10 8.58 -4.58
N GLU A 179 -5.05 8.54 -3.25
CA GLU A 179 -6.10 9.14 -2.40
C GLU A 179 -6.25 10.63 -2.68
N TYR A 180 -5.13 11.37 -2.71
CA TYR A 180 -5.12 12.80 -3.01
C TYR A 180 -5.67 13.11 -4.41
N VAL A 181 -5.18 12.40 -5.44
CA VAL A 181 -5.61 12.61 -6.82
C VAL A 181 -7.10 12.32 -6.98
N ARG A 182 -7.60 11.26 -6.33
CA ARG A 182 -9.01 10.91 -6.38
C ARG A 182 -9.93 11.98 -5.78
N GLU A 183 -9.50 12.68 -4.72
CA GLU A 183 -10.29 13.77 -4.13
C GLU A 183 -10.31 15.03 -4.99
N SER A 184 -9.26 15.29 -5.77
CA SER A 184 -9.11 16.52 -6.55
C SER A 184 -10.11 16.73 -7.71
N ASP A 185 -11.04 15.78 -7.94
CA ASP A 185 -12.05 15.76 -9.01
C ASP A 185 -11.49 16.06 -10.42
N ALA A 186 -10.24 15.68 -10.66
CA ALA A 186 -9.47 16.06 -11.83
C ALA A 186 -9.62 15.09 -13.03
N GLY A 187 -10.79 14.47 -13.19
CA GLY A 187 -11.13 13.58 -14.30
C GLY A 187 -10.41 12.22 -14.34
N TRP A 188 -9.55 11.92 -13.36
CA TRP A 188 -8.98 10.60 -13.12
C TRP A 188 -9.33 10.16 -11.70
N ASP A 189 -9.99 9.01 -11.58
CA ASP A 189 -10.44 8.43 -10.31
C ASP A 189 -9.64 7.15 -10.01
N PRO A 190 -8.37 7.26 -9.55
CA PRO A 190 -7.58 6.08 -9.24
C PRO A 190 -8.06 5.41 -7.96
N ASN A 191 -8.33 4.09 -8.00
CA ASN A 191 -8.52 3.29 -6.80
C ASN A 191 -7.16 3.12 -6.07
N PRO A 192 -6.98 3.62 -4.84
CA PRO A 192 -5.68 3.58 -4.15
C PRO A 192 -5.13 2.17 -3.95
N THR A 193 -5.97 1.21 -3.55
CA THR A 193 -5.55 -0.19 -3.35
C THR A 193 -5.09 -0.85 -4.64
N MET A 194 -5.76 -0.56 -5.77
CA MET A 194 -5.31 -1.02 -7.09
C MET A 194 -3.94 -0.43 -7.45
N GLN A 195 -3.75 0.88 -7.25
CA GLN A 195 -2.47 1.53 -7.55
C GLN A 195 -1.34 1.03 -6.66
N PHE A 196 -1.58 0.83 -5.36
CA PHE A 196 -0.64 0.16 -4.46
C PHE A 196 -0.25 -1.23 -4.97
N THR A 197 -1.23 -2.02 -5.40
CA THR A 197 -0.98 -3.39 -5.88
C THR A 197 -0.12 -3.39 -7.13
N LEU A 198 -0.44 -2.54 -8.11
CA LEU A 198 0.35 -2.39 -9.33
C LEU A 198 1.77 -1.90 -9.04
N ALA A 199 1.90 -0.90 -8.17
CA ALA A 199 3.18 -0.41 -7.69
C ALA A 199 4.01 -1.50 -7.01
N TYR A 200 3.41 -2.28 -6.12
CA TYR A 200 4.06 -3.37 -5.40
C TYR A 200 4.54 -4.46 -6.37
N VAL A 201 3.68 -4.90 -7.29
CA VAL A 201 4.05 -5.86 -8.34
C VAL A 201 5.18 -5.31 -9.21
N SER A 202 5.14 -4.01 -9.55
CA SER A 202 6.17 -3.37 -10.36
C SER A 202 7.55 -3.40 -9.69
N VAL A 203 7.59 -3.23 -8.37
CA VAL A 203 8.81 -3.29 -7.55
C VAL A 203 9.32 -4.71 -7.46
N VAL A 204 8.45 -5.67 -7.12
CA VAL A 204 8.84 -7.08 -6.96
C VAL A 204 9.34 -7.69 -8.27
N THR A 205 8.77 -7.29 -9.41
CA THR A 205 9.18 -7.76 -10.73
C THR A 205 10.34 -6.97 -11.32
N VAL A 206 10.64 -5.79 -10.79
CA VAL A 206 11.66 -4.80 -11.23
C VAL A 206 11.42 -4.25 -12.64
N LEU A 207 11.15 -5.11 -13.63
CA LEU A 207 10.97 -4.79 -15.05
C LEU A 207 9.89 -3.74 -15.31
N PHE A 208 8.84 -3.74 -14.48
CA PHE A 208 7.69 -2.86 -14.68
C PHE A 208 7.75 -1.57 -13.84
N SER A 209 8.74 -1.40 -12.96
CA SER A 209 8.83 -0.24 -12.07
C SER A 209 8.88 1.09 -12.83
N LEU A 210 9.77 1.20 -13.82
CA LEU A 210 9.93 2.43 -14.62
C LEU A 210 8.70 2.71 -15.52
N PRO A 211 8.21 1.75 -16.34
CA PRO A 211 7.00 1.98 -17.13
C PRO A 211 5.77 2.33 -16.27
N TYR A 212 5.59 1.64 -15.14
CA TYR A 212 4.46 1.89 -14.25
C TYR A 212 4.54 3.29 -13.62
N LEU A 213 5.68 3.66 -13.04
CA LEU A 213 5.83 4.99 -12.44
C LEU A 213 5.70 6.09 -13.49
N GLY A 214 6.24 5.90 -14.70
CA GLY A 214 6.08 6.83 -15.81
C GLY A 214 4.61 7.01 -16.21
N TYR A 215 3.86 5.91 -16.35
CA TYR A 215 2.42 5.94 -16.60
C TYR A 215 1.67 6.70 -15.50
N TYR A 216 1.95 6.37 -14.23
CA TYR A 216 1.28 6.96 -13.08
C TYR A 216 1.54 8.46 -13.01
N LEU A 217 2.79 8.90 -13.12
CA LEU A 217 3.16 10.32 -13.09
C LEU A 217 2.60 11.09 -14.28
N TYR A 218 2.54 10.49 -15.47
CA TYR A 218 1.88 11.09 -16.62
C TYR A 218 0.39 11.33 -16.34
N LYS A 219 -0.32 10.30 -15.86
CA LYS A 219 -1.74 10.39 -15.50
C LYS A 219 -1.98 11.45 -14.42
N ARG A 220 -1.16 11.44 -13.37
CA ARG A 220 -1.17 12.45 -12.31
C ARG A 220 -0.99 13.86 -12.88
N TYR A 221 0.06 14.08 -13.67
CA TYR A 221 0.36 15.38 -14.26
C TYR A 221 -0.80 15.91 -15.11
N THR A 222 -1.43 15.05 -15.93
CA THR A 222 -2.58 15.45 -16.75
C THR A 222 -3.83 15.78 -15.95
N SER A 223 -3.94 15.28 -14.72
CA SER A 223 -5.09 15.50 -13.85
C SER A 223 -4.84 16.68 -12.90
N VAL A 224 -3.82 16.59 -12.05
CA VAL A 224 -3.56 17.56 -10.96
C VAL A 224 -2.28 18.37 -11.13
N GLY A 225 -1.56 18.18 -12.24
CA GLY A 225 -0.26 18.81 -12.47
C GLY A 225 0.87 18.24 -11.61
N LEU A 226 2.00 18.95 -11.61
CA LEU A 226 3.04 18.86 -10.59
C LEU A 226 2.99 20.17 -9.79
N PRO A 227 3.08 20.11 -8.45
CA PRO A 227 3.05 21.31 -7.63
C PRO A 227 4.19 22.30 -7.97
#